data_AF-A0A250DS22-F1
#
_entry.id   AF-A0A250DS22-F1
#
_cell.length_a   1.000
_cell.length_b   1.000
_cell.length_c   1.000
_cell.angle_alpha   90.00
_cell.angle_beta   90.00
_cell.angle_gamma   90.00
#
_symmetry.space_group_name_H-M   'P 1'
#
loop_
_entity.id
_entity.type
_entity.pdbx_description
1 polymer ?
#
loop_
_entity_poly.entity_id
_entity_poly.type
_entity_poly.pdbx_seq_one_letter_code
_entity_poly.pdbx_strand_id
1 'polypeptide(L)'
;MDDTVIWVSALSQSGLKPLIFTAATLAAAVSLLGGFLTRTVPGLRMPLDVALDVDGHFREFPRRAIPRARIFSRYVSLLEHVAAQGYDRIVIVAHSQGTVISTELLRYLQFRAAQQVDARVTDLWAALNKSRLLLLTAGCPLRQLYAARFPHLYGWVTAEDANGGGPSAAQVGVARWVNLYTAGDYVGRWLWGEDDKPYEQVTTPPAWCVAAEHEACLGLGAHTHYFDLDQAHVARWIDWMVTARP
;
A
#
# COMPACT_ATOMS: atom_id res chain seq x y z
N MET A 1 21.58 -15.36 -9.51
CA MET A 1 21.07 -14.81 -8.25
C MET A 1 22.26 -14.18 -7.54
N ASP A 2 22.17 -12.89 -7.19
CA ASP A 2 23.24 -12.17 -6.50
C ASP A 2 23.18 -12.51 -5.00
N ASP A 3 24.25 -13.08 -4.46
CA ASP A 3 24.34 -13.51 -3.04
C ASP A 3 23.96 -12.40 -2.06
N THR A 4 24.15 -11.15 -2.48
CA THR A 4 23.80 -9.95 -1.71
C THR A 4 22.30 -9.82 -1.44
N VAL A 5 21.44 -10.19 -2.41
CA VAL A 5 19.97 -10.12 -2.27
C VAL A 5 19.45 -11.17 -1.27
N ILE A 6 20.11 -12.33 -1.24
CA ILE A 6 19.76 -13.43 -0.33
C ILE A 6 20.09 -13.05 1.12
N TRP A 7 21.25 -12.43 1.36
CA TRP A 7 21.63 -11.98 2.71
C TRP A 7 20.73 -10.87 3.26
N VAL A 8 20.39 -9.87 2.44
CA VAL A 8 19.49 -8.76 2.84
C VAL A 8 18.08 -9.27 3.13
N SER A 9 17.57 -10.19 2.31
CA SER A 9 16.25 -10.79 2.53
C SER A 9 16.19 -11.61 3.81
N ALA A 10 17.22 -12.41 4.11
CA ALA A 10 17.31 -13.18 5.34
C ALA A 10 17.32 -12.27 6.59
N LEU A 11 18.06 -11.15 6.57
CA LEU A 11 18.08 -10.17 7.65
C LEU A 11 16.73 -9.47 7.86
N SER A 12 16.08 -9.06 6.76
CA SER A 12 14.72 -8.49 6.78
C SER A 12 13.71 -9.48 7.36
N GLN A 13 13.79 -10.77 6.99
CA GLN A 13 12.85 -11.81 7.44
C GLN A 13 13.11 -12.33 8.88
N SER A 14 14.36 -12.36 9.35
CA SER A 14 14.74 -13.00 10.62
C SER A 14 15.05 -12.01 11.75
N GLY A 15 15.69 -10.87 11.46
CA GLY A 15 16.20 -9.94 12.46
C GLY A 15 15.14 -9.03 13.11
N LEU A 16 14.00 -8.83 12.44
CA LEU A 16 12.95 -7.88 12.87
C LEU A 16 11.72 -8.54 13.48
N LYS A 17 11.54 -9.86 13.34
CA LYS A 17 10.44 -10.59 13.99
C LYS A 17 10.32 -10.26 15.49
N PRO A 18 11.36 -10.35 16.33
CA PRO A 18 11.24 -10.06 17.77
C PRO A 18 11.02 -8.56 18.11
N LEU A 19 11.45 -7.64 17.24
CA LEU A 19 11.23 -6.20 17.43
C LEU A 19 9.79 -5.78 17.14
N ILE A 20 9.11 -6.44 16.20
CA ILE A 20 7.71 -6.17 15.86
C ILE A 20 6.74 -6.86 16.85
N PHE A 21 7.15 -7.97 17.50
CA PHE A 21 6.35 -8.62 18.54
C PHE A 21 6.30 -7.88 19.89
N THR A 22 7.18 -6.90 20.12
CA THR A 22 7.24 -6.13 21.39
C THR A 22 6.63 -4.73 21.30
N ALA A 23 6.18 -4.29 20.11
CA ALA A 23 5.72 -2.92 19.86
C ALA A 23 4.50 -2.48 20.69
N ALA A 24 3.59 -3.41 21.04
CA ALA A 24 2.42 -3.08 21.87
C ALA A 24 2.80 -2.71 23.32
N THR A 25 3.84 -3.35 23.87
CA THR A 25 4.32 -3.08 25.23
C THR A 25 5.34 -1.93 25.26
N LEU A 26 6.11 -1.76 24.18
CA LEU A 26 7.10 -0.67 24.06
C LEU A 26 6.45 0.69 23.83
N ALA A 27 5.33 0.78 23.09
CA ALA A 27 4.65 2.06 22.83
C ALA A 27 4.19 2.77 24.12
N ALA A 28 3.75 2.01 25.12
CA ALA A 28 3.38 2.55 26.43
C ALA A 28 4.59 3.04 27.25
N ALA A 29 5.72 2.33 27.18
CA ALA A 29 6.94 2.70 27.90
C ALA A 29 7.71 3.85 27.23
N VAL A 30 7.72 3.91 25.90
CA VAL A 30 8.37 4.97 25.10
C VAL A 30 7.59 6.29 25.20
N SER A 31 6.27 6.25 25.35
CA SER A 31 5.45 7.47 25.55
C SER A 31 5.80 8.23 26.85
N LEU A 32 6.36 7.55 27.86
CA LEU A 32 6.76 8.14 29.14
C LEU A 32 8.22 8.65 29.15
N LEU A 33 9.06 8.29 28.16
CA LEU A 33 10.48 8.69 28.05
C LEU A 33 10.88 9.25 26.67
N GLY A 34 9.91 9.49 25.78
CA GLY A 34 10.10 9.50 24.31
C GLY A 34 10.96 10.61 23.71
N GLY A 35 11.32 11.64 24.47
CA GLY A 35 12.16 12.73 23.98
C GLY A 35 13.66 12.41 23.94
N PHE A 36 14.15 11.47 24.76
CA PHE A 36 15.59 11.27 24.96
C PHE A 36 16.15 10.04 24.23
N LEU A 37 15.38 8.95 24.14
CA LEU A 37 15.81 7.70 23.48
C LEU A 37 15.73 7.75 21.94
N THR A 38 14.83 8.58 21.39
CA THR A 38 14.66 8.75 19.94
C THR A 38 15.83 9.50 19.28
N ARG A 39 16.70 10.18 20.04
CA ARG A 39 17.90 10.85 19.49
C ARG A 39 19.11 9.95 19.35
N THR A 40 19.20 8.88 20.14
CA THR A 40 20.46 8.16 20.36
C THR A 40 20.56 6.83 19.59
N VAL A 41 19.45 6.27 19.10
CA VAL A 41 19.47 5.00 18.35
C VAL A 41 18.73 5.15 17.00
N PRO A 42 19.45 5.43 15.90
CA PRO A 42 18.85 5.59 14.57
C PRO A 42 18.00 4.39 14.13
N GLY A 43 18.37 3.17 14.53
CA GLY A 43 17.64 1.94 14.22
C GLY A 43 16.27 1.80 14.90
N LEU A 44 15.98 2.54 15.98
CA LEU A 44 14.70 2.48 16.69
C LEU A 44 13.65 3.46 16.13
N ARG A 45 14.08 4.45 15.35
CA ARG A 45 13.17 5.43 14.72
C ARG A 45 12.25 4.77 13.70
N MET A 46 12.82 3.93 12.85
CA MET A 46 12.09 3.29 11.75
C MET A 46 10.88 2.44 12.20
N PRO A 47 10.98 1.56 13.20
CA PRO A 47 9.82 0.86 13.74
C PRO A 47 8.82 1.77 14.48
N LEU A 48 9.31 2.82 15.15
CA LEU A 48 8.48 3.77 15.87
C LEU A 48 7.65 4.61 14.89
N ASP A 49 8.22 5.08 13.79
CA ASP A 49 7.53 5.85 12.76
C ASP A 49 6.39 5.03 12.15
N VAL A 50 6.62 3.74 11.86
CA VAL A 50 5.58 2.82 11.40
C VAL A 50 4.45 2.65 12.44
N ALA A 51 4.80 2.51 13.72
CA ALA A 51 3.81 2.40 14.79
C ALA A 51 3.01 3.69 14.97
N LEU A 52 3.66 4.85 14.88
CA LEU A 52 3.01 6.17 14.93
C LEU A 52 2.12 6.41 13.70
N ASP A 53 2.50 5.93 12.53
CA ASP A 53 1.68 5.98 11.32
C ASP A 53 0.42 5.12 11.47
N VAL A 54 0.55 3.92 12.03
CA VAL A 54 -0.59 3.04 12.34
C VAL A 54 -1.51 3.70 13.38
N ASP A 55 -0.95 4.24 14.47
CA ASP A 55 -1.72 4.98 15.49
C ASP A 55 -2.47 6.16 14.86
N GLY A 56 -1.76 6.98 14.09
CA GLY A 56 -2.31 8.12 13.38
C GLY A 56 -3.45 7.73 12.43
N HIS A 57 -3.33 6.59 11.74
CA HIS A 57 -4.36 6.09 10.84
C HIS A 57 -5.66 5.70 11.57
N PHE A 58 -5.55 5.09 12.75
CA PHE A 58 -6.70 4.68 13.57
C PHE A 58 -7.19 5.76 14.54
N ARG A 59 -6.54 6.93 14.56
CA ARG A 59 -6.87 8.00 15.49
C ARG A 59 -8.23 8.63 15.19
N GLU A 60 -9.18 8.45 16.09
CA GLU A 60 -10.54 9.03 16.01
C GLU A 60 -10.67 10.40 16.72
N PHE A 61 -9.59 10.91 17.31
CA PHE A 61 -9.57 12.16 18.03
C PHE A 61 -8.60 13.19 17.44
N PRO A 62 -8.96 14.48 17.45
CA PRO A 62 -10.20 15.05 17.99
C PRO A 62 -11.42 14.80 17.09
N ARG A 63 -12.60 14.55 17.68
CA ARG A 63 -13.84 14.16 16.95
C ARG A 63 -14.28 15.14 15.86
N ARG A 64 -13.87 16.42 15.94
CA ARG A 64 -14.17 17.47 14.95
C ARG A 64 -13.05 17.74 13.94
N ALA A 65 -11.92 17.05 14.04
CA ALA A 65 -10.81 17.17 13.10
C ALA A 65 -10.04 15.85 13.00
N ILE A 66 -10.78 14.74 12.82
CA ILE A 66 -10.22 13.41 12.62
C ILE A 66 -9.29 13.46 11.39
N PRO A 67 -7.96 13.24 11.55
CA PRO A 67 -7.01 13.40 10.45
C PRO A 67 -7.36 12.58 9.21
N ARG A 68 -7.72 11.31 9.41
CA ARG A 68 -8.14 10.40 8.34
C ARG A 68 -9.35 10.93 7.55
N ALA A 69 -10.36 11.47 8.24
CA ALA A 69 -11.52 12.05 7.58
C ALA A 69 -11.13 13.24 6.69
N ARG A 70 -10.21 14.11 7.15
CA ARG A 70 -9.71 15.24 6.36
C ARG A 70 -8.90 14.78 5.14
N ILE A 71 -8.08 13.76 5.30
CA ILE A 71 -7.33 13.15 4.19
C ILE A 71 -8.31 12.61 3.15
N PHE A 72 -9.31 11.83 3.56
CA PHE A 72 -10.33 11.29 2.65
C PHE A 72 -11.13 12.40 1.97
N SER A 73 -11.55 13.47 2.66
CA SER A 73 -12.25 14.59 2.02
C SER A 73 -11.41 15.28 0.95
N ARG A 74 -10.11 15.50 1.21
CA ARG A 74 -9.18 16.08 0.23
C ARG A 74 -9.00 15.16 -0.98
N TYR A 75 -8.84 13.86 -0.72
CA TYR A 75 -8.67 12.87 -1.76
C TYR A 75 -9.92 12.74 -2.64
N VAL A 76 -11.12 12.69 -2.05
CA VAL A 76 -12.39 12.74 -2.80
C VAL A 76 -12.47 13.98 -3.68
N SER A 77 -12.12 15.15 -3.15
CA SER A 77 -12.13 16.40 -3.93
C SER A 77 -11.15 16.36 -5.11
N LEU A 78 -9.99 15.73 -4.93
CA LEU A 78 -9.03 15.51 -6.01
C LEU A 78 -9.59 14.53 -7.06
N LEU A 79 -10.19 13.42 -6.63
CA LEU A 79 -10.79 12.45 -7.54
C LEU A 79 -11.93 13.07 -8.36
N GLU A 80 -12.75 13.94 -7.76
CA GLU A 80 -13.78 14.71 -8.48
C GLU A 80 -13.16 15.60 -9.55
N HIS A 81 -12.11 16.34 -9.20
CA HIS A 81 -11.42 17.21 -10.15
C HIS A 81 -10.80 16.43 -11.32
N VAL A 82 -10.14 15.30 -11.03
CA VAL A 82 -9.51 14.44 -12.05
C VAL A 82 -10.55 13.75 -12.91
N ALA A 83 -11.63 13.22 -12.33
CA ALA A 83 -12.72 12.57 -13.08
C ALA A 83 -13.40 13.55 -14.06
N ALA A 84 -13.54 14.83 -13.67
CA ALA A 84 -14.08 15.87 -14.54
C ALA A 84 -13.22 16.16 -15.78
N GLN A 85 -11.95 15.75 -15.80
CA GLN A 85 -11.09 15.93 -16.97
C GLN A 85 -11.38 14.92 -18.09
N GLY A 86 -12.13 13.84 -17.81
CA GLY A 86 -12.53 12.88 -18.84
C GLY A 86 -11.38 12.02 -19.39
N TYR A 87 -10.36 11.74 -18.59
CA TYR A 87 -9.27 10.84 -18.99
C TYR A 87 -9.77 9.43 -19.29
N ASP A 88 -9.17 8.74 -20.27
CA ASP A 88 -9.46 7.33 -20.54
C ASP A 88 -8.98 6.40 -19.42
N ARG A 89 -7.93 6.83 -18.70
CA ARG A 89 -7.24 6.08 -17.64
C ARG A 89 -6.82 7.00 -16.52
N ILE A 90 -7.05 6.57 -15.29
CA ILE A 90 -6.53 7.21 -14.08
C ILE A 90 -5.64 6.20 -13.37
N VAL A 91 -4.36 6.53 -13.20
CA VAL A 91 -3.40 5.71 -12.43
C VAL A 91 -3.21 6.36 -11.06
N ILE A 92 -3.65 5.68 -10.02
CA ILE A 92 -3.35 6.05 -8.64
C ILE A 92 -2.03 5.40 -8.26
N VAL A 93 -1.03 6.22 -7.93
CA VAL A 93 0.26 5.77 -7.41
C VAL A 93 0.30 6.04 -5.92
N ALA A 94 0.51 4.98 -5.13
CA ALA A 94 0.44 5.04 -3.68
C ALA A 94 1.63 4.34 -3.04
N HIS A 95 2.21 4.95 -2.01
CA HIS A 95 3.34 4.40 -1.28
C HIS A 95 2.99 4.25 0.20
N SER A 96 3.43 3.15 0.82
CA SER A 96 3.31 2.94 2.26
C SER A 96 1.88 3.18 2.77
N GLN A 97 1.68 4.07 3.73
CA GLN A 97 0.36 4.43 4.26
C GLN A 97 -0.61 4.94 3.18
N GLY A 98 -0.11 5.58 2.12
CA GLY A 98 -0.92 6.01 0.98
C GLY A 98 -1.66 4.85 0.31
N THR A 99 -1.12 3.63 0.39
CA THR A 99 -1.78 2.43 -0.12
C THR A 99 -3.02 2.06 0.70
N VAL A 100 -2.92 2.12 2.03
CA VAL A 100 -4.04 1.84 2.93
C VAL A 100 -5.14 2.89 2.72
N ILE A 101 -4.75 4.16 2.69
CA ILE A 101 -5.65 5.29 2.45
C ILE A 101 -6.39 5.12 1.10
N SER A 102 -5.66 4.77 0.04
CA SER A 102 -6.24 4.63 -1.30
C SER A 102 -7.19 3.45 -1.38
N THR A 103 -6.75 2.27 -0.94
CA THR A 103 -7.58 1.05 -1.02
C THR A 103 -8.85 1.16 -0.19
N GLU A 104 -8.77 1.70 1.03
CA GLU A 104 -9.97 1.88 1.85
C GLU A 104 -10.92 2.94 1.31
N LEU A 105 -10.41 4.06 0.79
CA LEU A 105 -11.25 5.08 0.18
C LEU A 105 -11.99 4.51 -1.04
N LEU A 106 -11.29 3.81 -1.92
CA LEU A 106 -11.89 3.24 -3.13
C LEU A 106 -12.94 2.17 -2.79
N ARG A 107 -12.63 1.28 -1.83
CA ARG A 107 -13.60 0.31 -1.29
C ARG A 107 -14.84 1.00 -0.72
N TYR A 108 -14.65 2.08 0.04
CA TYR A 108 -15.76 2.85 0.60
C TYR A 108 -16.62 3.49 -0.51
N LEU A 109 -16.01 4.14 -1.49
CA LEU A 109 -16.72 4.75 -2.62
C LEU A 109 -17.50 3.69 -3.42
N GLN A 110 -16.86 2.56 -3.74
CA GLN A 110 -17.50 1.42 -4.41
C GLN A 110 -18.71 0.92 -3.64
N PHE A 111 -18.54 0.65 -2.34
CA PHE A 111 -19.60 0.12 -1.47
C PHE A 111 -20.78 1.09 -1.33
N ARG A 112 -20.50 2.40 -1.22
CA ARG A 112 -21.54 3.43 -1.08
C ARG A 112 -22.27 3.70 -2.38
N ALA A 113 -21.56 3.69 -3.51
CA ALA A 113 -22.17 3.82 -4.83
C ALA A 113 -23.08 2.61 -5.15
N ALA A 114 -22.65 1.39 -4.79
CA ALA A 114 -23.47 0.19 -4.96
C ALA A 114 -24.80 0.24 -4.17
N GLN A 115 -24.82 0.94 -3.03
CA GLN A 115 -26.04 1.13 -2.24
C GLN A 115 -26.88 2.34 -2.69
N GLN A 116 -26.38 3.18 -3.60
CA GLN A 116 -27.08 4.37 -4.11
C GLN A 116 -27.57 5.33 -3.00
N VAL A 117 -26.85 5.40 -1.86
CA VAL A 117 -27.26 6.20 -0.69
C VAL A 117 -26.90 7.68 -0.84
N ASP A 118 -25.87 7.99 -1.62
CA ASP A 118 -25.34 9.34 -1.83
C ASP A 118 -25.12 9.58 -3.32
N ALA A 119 -25.88 10.51 -3.90
CA ALA A 119 -25.81 10.85 -5.32
C ALA A 119 -24.41 11.34 -5.72
N ARG A 120 -23.77 12.18 -4.89
CA ARG A 120 -22.42 12.71 -5.17
C ARG A 120 -21.40 11.58 -5.28
N VAL A 121 -21.45 10.62 -4.36
CA VAL A 121 -20.55 9.45 -4.38
C VAL A 121 -20.87 8.52 -5.54
N THR A 122 -22.15 8.34 -5.85
CA THR A 122 -22.60 7.49 -6.96
C THR A 122 -22.13 8.05 -8.31
N ASP A 123 -22.30 9.35 -8.52
CA ASP A 123 -21.88 10.06 -9.74
C ASP A 123 -20.35 10.06 -9.88
N LEU A 124 -19.63 10.32 -8.79
CA LEU A 124 -18.17 10.23 -8.76
C LEU A 124 -17.70 8.82 -9.13
N TRP A 125 -18.27 7.79 -8.51
CA TRP A 125 -17.90 6.40 -8.79
C TRP A 125 -18.19 6.02 -10.24
N ALA A 126 -19.32 6.45 -10.79
CA ALA A 126 -19.65 6.24 -12.19
C ALA A 126 -18.65 6.94 -13.13
N ALA A 127 -18.23 8.17 -12.81
CA ALA A 127 -17.23 8.90 -13.58
C ALA A 127 -15.86 8.21 -13.54
N LEU A 128 -15.39 7.78 -12.36
CA LEU A 128 -14.12 7.07 -12.20
C LEU A 128 -14.09 5.74 -12.96
N ASN A 129 -15.20 4.99 -12.98
CA ASN A 129 -15.28 3.73 -13.72
C ASN A 129 -15.24 3.89 -15.24
N LYS A 130 -15.68 5.04 -15.77
CA LYS A 130 -15.51 5.36 -17.20
C LYS A 130 -14.03 5.51 -17.55
N SER A 131 -13.26 6.11 -16.66
CA SER A 131 -11.83 6.41 -16.82
C SER A 131 -10.90 5.25 -16.44
N ARG A 132 -11.37 3.99 -16.52
CA ARG A 132 -10.63 2.75 -16.17
C ARG A 132 -9.58 2.95 -15.08
N LEU A 133 -10.00 2.91 -13.82
CA LEU A 133 -9.13 3.16 -12.67
C LEU A 133 -8.07 2.06 -12.49
N LEU A 134 -6.81 2.45 -12.30
CA LEU A 134 -5.68 1.56 -12.09
C LEU A 134 -4.94 1.95 -10.81
N LEU A 135 -4.37 0.97 -10.10
CA LEU A 135 -3.65 1.18 -8.84
C LEU A 135 -2.24 0.62 -8.92
N LEU A 136 -1.25 1.47 -8.63
CA LEU A 136 0.12 1.06 -8.38
C LEU A 136 0.44 1.33 -6.91
N THR A 137 0.87 0.31 -6.20
CA THR A 137 1.32 0.40 -4.82
C THR A 137 2.81 0.14 -4.72
N ALA A 138 3.51 0.85 -3.85
CA ALA A 138 4.92 0.63 -3.57
C ALA A 138 5.12 0.51 -2.06
N GLY A 139 5.88 -0.49 -1.60
CA GLY A 139 6.09 -0.72 -0.17
C GLY A 139 4.76 -0.87 0.58
N CYS A 140 3.83 -1.67 0.06
CA CYS A 140 2.48 -1.78 0.60
C CYS A 140 2.43 -2.53 1.95
N PRO A 141 1.98 -1.90 3.06
CA PRO A 141 1.94 -2.53 4.38
C PRO A 141 0.70 -3.41 4.61
N LEU A 142 -0.21 -3.53 3.63
CA LEU A 142 -1.54 -4.12 3.84
C LEU A 142 -1.47 -5.54 4.38
N ARG A 143 -0.62 -6.40 3.83
CA ARG A 143 -0.55 -7.81 4.22
C ARG A 143 0.27 -7.99 5.50
N GLN A 144 1.53 -7.56 5.50
CA GLN A 144 2.49 -7.90 6.55
C GLN A 144 2.31 -7.10 7.85
N LEU A 145 1.61 -5.96 7.78
CA LEU A 145 1.36 -5.12 8.95
C LEU A 145 -0.15 -5.05 9.27
N TYR A 146 -0.97 -4.54 8.36
CA TYR A 146 -2.37 -4.26 8.69
C TYR A 146 -3.21 -5.53 8.85
N ALA A 147 -3.19 -6.44 7.88
CA ALA A 147 -3.92 -7.71 7.96
C ALA A 147 -3.40 -8.62 9.08
N ALA A 148 -2.07 -8.71 9.23
CA ALA A 148 -1.45 -9.50 10.29
C ALA A 148 -1.80 -9.01 11.71
N ARG A 149 -1.98 -7.70 11.91
CA ARG A 149 -2.22 -7.10 13.25
C ARG A 149 -3.68 -6.80 13.53
N PHE A 150 -4.47 -6.53 12.50
CA PHE A 150 -5.89 -6.17 12.60
C PHE A 150 -6.74 -7.05 11.66
N PRO A 151 -6.73 -8.39 11.84
CA PRO A 151 -7.41 -9.32 10.92
C PRO A 151 -8.92 -9.08 10.83
N HIS A 152 -9.55 -8.54 11.87
CA HIS A 152 -10.98 -8.19 11.83
C HIS A 152 -11.30 -7.00 10.90
N LEU A 153 -10.35 -6.10 10.67
CA LEU A 153 -10.52 -4.93 9.81
C LEU A 153 -9.99 -5.17 8.39
N TYR A 154 -8.89 -5.92 8.27
CA TYR A 154 -8.18 -6.15 7.01
C TYR A 154 -8.22 -7.61 6.55
N GLY A 155 -9.12 -8.44 7.08
CA GLY A 155 -9.26 -9.84 6.66
C GLY A 155 -9.52 -9.99 5.16
N TRP A 156 -10.12 -8.97 4.52
CA TRP A 156 -10.30 -8.91 3.07
C TRP A 156 -8.99 -8.94 2.27
N VAL A 157 -7.86 -8.55 2.88
CA VAL A 157 -6.54 -8.55 2.22
C VAL A 157 -6.04 -9.98 1.97
N THR A 158 -6.45 -10.94 2.79
CA THR A 158 -5.97 -12.34 2.72
C THR A 158 -7.10 -13.33 2.44
N ALA A 159 -8.32 -12.86 2.18
CA ALA A 159 -9.52 -13.70 2.11
C ALA A 159 -9.69 -14.47 0.79
N GLU A 160 -8.89 -14.18 -0.23
CA GLU A 160 -9.08 -14.76 -1.56
C GLU A 160 -7.97 -15.76 -1.89
N ASP A 161 -8.15 -17.00 -1.45
CA ASP A 161 -7.27 -18.13 -1.80
C ASP A 161 -7.12 -18.26 -3.33
N ALA A 162 -8.18 -17.96 -4.08
CA ALA A 162 -8.20 -17.98 -5.55
C ALA A 162 -7.22 -17.00 -6.22
N ASN A 163 -6.81 -15.93 -5.52
CA ASN A 163 -5.84 -14.94 -6.01
C ASN A 163 -4.44 -15.20 -5.44
N GLY A 164 -4.15 -16.42 -4.99
CA GLY A 164 -2.88 -16.74 -4.33
C GLY A 164 -2.78 -16.12 -2.93
N GLY A 165 -3.92 -15.95 -2.23
CA GLY A 165 -3.96 -15.50 -0.84
C GLY A 165 -3.77 -13.99 -0.63
N GLY A 166 -3.98 -13.18 -1.66
CA GLY A 166 -3.94 -11.71 -1.59
C GLY A 166 -5.24 -11.05 -2.07
N PRO A 167 -5.34 -9.71 -2.03
CA PRO A 167 -6.57 -8.99 -2.34
C PRO A 167 -6.87 -8.94 -3.85
N SER A 168 -8.14 -8.96 -4.24
CA SER A 168 -8.52 -8.63 -5.63
C SER A 168 -8.53 -7.13 -5.91
N ALA A 169 -8.09 -6.77 -7.12
CA ALA A 169 -8.30 -5.46 -7.74
C ALA A 169 -9.79 -5.08 -7.79
N ALA A 170 -10.68 -6.02 -8.12
CA ALA A 170 -12.11 -5.79 -8.23
C ALA A 170 -12.76 -5.45 -6.87
N GLN A 171 -12.24 -6.04 -5.79
CA GLN A 171 -12.66 -5.73 -4.42
C GLN A 171 -12.30 -4.32 -3.97
N VAL A 172 -11.35 -3.67 -4.64
CA VAL A 172 -11.00 -2.25 -4.44
C VAL A 172 -11.63 -1.37 -5.53
N GLY A 173 -12.26 -1.99 -6.53
CA GLY A 173 -12.90 -1.31 -7.65
C GLY A 173 -11.89 -0.70 -8.64
N VAL A 174 -10.72 -1.32 -8.79
CA VAL A 174 -9.74 -0.96 -9.82
C VAL A 174 -9.67 -2.05 -10.88
N ALA A 175 -9.45 -1.65 -12.13
CA ALA A 175 -9.33 -2.57 -13.25
C ALA A 175 -7.99 -3.33 -13.25
N ARG A 176 -6.99 -2.81 -12.53
CA ARG A 176 -5.65 -3.40 -12.40
C ARG A 176 -4.99 -2.93 -11.11
N TRP A 177 -4.30 -3.83 -10.42
CA TRP A 177 -3.47 -3.53 -9.27
C TRP A 177 -2.06 -4.08 -9.47
N VAL A 178 -1.08 -3.19 -9.53
CA VAL A 178 0.35 -3.51 -9.49
C VAL A 178 0.91 -3.22 -8.10
N ASN A 179 1.56 -4.18 -7.45
CA ASN A 179 2.31 -3.97 -6.20
C ASN A 179 3.82 -4.12 -6.43
N LEU A 180 4.57 -3.06 -6.15
CA LEU A 180 6.02 -3.03 -6.23
C LEU A 180 6.61 -3.14 -4.83
N TYR A 181 7.62 -3.99 -4.68
CA TYR A 181 8.33 -4.17 -3.41
C TYR A 181 9.84 -4.34 -3.61
N THR A 182 10.64 -4.12 -2.58
CA THR A 182 12.11 -4.33 -2.60
C THR A 182 12.55 -5.30 -1.52
N ALA A 183 13.68 -5.96 -1.71
CA ALA A 183 14.20 -6.99 -0.80
C ALA A 183 14.49 -6.51 0.62
N GLY A 184 14.88 -5.25 0.79
CA GLY A 184 15.15 -4.63 2.09
C GLY A 184 13.95 -3.87 2.67
N ASP A 185 12.76 -3.93 2.04
CA ASP A 185 11.57 -3.31 2.61
C ASP A 185 11.02 -4.18 3.75
N TYR A 186 11.19 -3.70 4.98
CA TYR A 186 10.72 -4.37 6.20
C TYR A 186 9.25 -4.10 6.52
N VAL A 187 8.62 -3.15 5.82
CA VAL A 187 7.24 -2.72 6.02
C VAL A 187 6.33 -3.40 5.01
N GLY A 188 6.55 -3.13 3.73
CA GLY A 188 5.66 -3.55 2.66
C GLY A 188 6.32 -4.49 1.68
N ARG A 189 5.75 -5.69 1.55
CA ARG A 189 6.29 -6.78 0.73
C ARG A 189 5.27 -7.22 -0.31
N TRP A 190 5.37 -8.45 -0.80
CA TRP A 190 4.40 -9.03 -1.72
C TRP A 190 3.00 -9.04 -1.12
N LEU A 191 1.97 -8.91 -1.95
CA LEU A 191 0.57 -9.07 -1.51
C LEU A 191 0.07 -10.49 -1.81
N TRP A 192 0.61 -11.12 -2.86
CA TRP A 192 0.14 -12.40 -3.36
C TRP A 192 1.23 -13.48 -3.29
N GLY A 193 0.83 -14.73 -3.09
CA GLY A 193 1.73 -15.89 -2.97
C GLY A 193 2.13 -16.25 -1.54
N GLU A 194 3.04 -17.20 -1.42
CA GLU A 194 3.49 -17.79 -0.15
C GLU A 194 4.34 -16.83 0.70
N ASP A 195 4.45 -17.09 2.01
CA ASP A 195 5.15 -16.21 2.96
C ASP A 195 6.69 -16.29 2.86
N ASP A 196 7.23 -17.29 2.17
CA ASP A 196 8.65 -17.52 1.93
C ASP A 196 9.07 -17.22 0.48
N LYS A 197 8.23 -16.47 -0.26
CA LYS A 197 8.47 -16.09 -1.65
C LYS A 197 9.88 -15.48 -1.85
N PRO A 198 10.66 -15.93 -2.84
CA PRO A 198 11.98 -15.39 -3.12
C PRO A 198 11.91 -13.98 -3.71
N TYR A 199 12.94 -13.17 -3.43
CA TYR A 199 13.08 -11.81 -3.96
C TYR A 199 13.73 -11.81 -5.35
N GLU A 200 13.04 -12.38 -6.33
CA GLU A 200 13.49 -12.38 -7.72
C GLU A 200 13.17 -11.06 -8.39
N GLN A 201 14.22 -10.33 -8.80
CA GLN A 201 14.05 -9.03 -9.43
C GLN A 201 13.33 -9.14 -10.77
N VAL A 202 12.28 -8.36 -10.94
CA VAL A 202 11.53 -8.22 -12.18
C VAL A 202 11.93 -6.90 -12.85
N THR A 203 12.64 -7.02 -13.97
CA THR A 203 13.22 -5.86 -14.66
C THR A 203 12.25 -5.18 -15.63
N THR A 204 11.21 -5.87 -16.07
CA THR A 204 10.27 -5.42 -17.11
C THR A 204 8.82 -5.73 -16.72
N PRO A 205 7.88 -4.79 -16.93
CA PRO A 205 6.45 -5.06 -16.78
C PRO A 205 5.97 -6.19 -17.70
N PRO A 206 4.97 -6.97 -17.30
CA PRO A 206 4.42 -8.06 -18.12
C PRO A 206 3.59 -7.52 -19.30
N ALA A 207 3.15 -8.42 -20.18
CA ALA A 207 2.11 -8.06 -21.15
C ALA A 207 0.81 -7.66 -20.43
N TRP A 208 0.03 -6.77 -21.03
CA TRP A 208 -1.19 -6.25 -20.39
C TRP A 208 -2.31 -7.26 -20.24
N CYS A 209 -2.35 -8.30 -21.07
CA CYS A 209 -3.39 -9.33 -21.04
C CYS A 209 -3.25 -10.35 -19.88
N VAL A 210 -2.19 -10.24 -19.08
CA VAL A 210 -2.01 -11.06 -17.88
C VAL A 210 -3.02 -10.59 -16.80
N ALA A 211 -3.20 -11.38 -15.73
CA ALA A 211 -4.13 -11.17 -14.62
C ALA A 211 -4.24 -9.71 -14.12
N ALA A 212 -5.39 -9.29 -13.57
CA ALA A 212 -5.58 -7.92 -13.10
C ALA A 212 -4.63 -7.53 -11.94
N GLU A 213 -4.22 -8.51 -11.16
CA GLU A 213 -3.30 -8.40 -10.04
C GLU A 213 -1.88 -8.79 -10.45
N HIS A 214 -0.92 -7.89 -10.22
CA HIS A 214 0.49 -8.09 -10.52
C HIS A 214 1.35 -7.59 -9.39
N GLU A 215 2.51 -8.21 -9.23
CA GLU A 215 3.53 -7.67 -8.37
C GLU A 215 4.92 -7.90 -8.94
N ALA A 216 5.85 -7.08 -8.48
CA ALA A 216 7.23 -7.12 -8.90
C ALA A 216 8.17 -6.73 -7.77
N CYS A 217 9.14 -7.61 -7.51
CA CYS A 217 10.32 -7.23 -6.73
C CYS A 217 11.22 -6.36 -7.60
N LEU A 218 11.55 -5.16 -7.15
CA LEU A 218 12.45 -4.25 -7.85
C LEU A 218 13.93 -4.55 -7.58
N GLY A 219 14.23 -5.57 -6.77
CA GLY A 219 15.57 -5.95 -6.35
C GLY A 219 15.95 -5.34 -5.00
N LEU A 220 17.21 -4.93 -4.86
CA LEU A 220 17.70 -4.25 -3.67
C LEU A 220 17.04 -2.87 -3.52
N GLY A 221 16.75 -2.50 -2.28
CA GLY A 221 16.12 -1.25 -1.92
C GLY A 221 15.55 -1.32 -0.51
N ALA A 222 15.28 -0.14 0.06
CA ALA A 222 14.58 -0.03 1.34
C ALA A 222 13.26 0.73 1.15
N HIS A 223 12.44 0.73 2.20
CA HIS A 223 11.08 1.24 2.17
C HIS A 223 10.95 2.68 1.63
N THR A 224 11.97 3.52 1.80
CA THR A 224 11.97 4.93 1.38
C THR A 224 12.51 5.20 -0.02
N HIS A 225 13.06 4.20 -0.71
CA HIS A 225 13.86 4.38 -1.94
C HIS A 225 13.10 4.09 -3.26
N TYR A 226 11.77 3.90 -3.21
CA TYR A 226 10.99 3.57 -4.42
C TYR A 226 10.97 4.69 -5.47
N PHE A 227 11.14 5.95 -5.06
CA PHE A 227 11.03 7.12 -5.92
C PHE A 227 12.33 7.93 -5.98
N ASP A 228 13.45 7.31 -5.60
CA ASP A 228 14.76 7.92 -5.81
C ASP A 228 15.03 8.10 -7.31
N LEU A 229 15.82 9.10 -7.66
CA LEU A 229 16.04 9.50 -9.06
C LEU A 229 16.68 8.41 -9.91
N ASP A 230 17.46 7.53 -9.30
CA ASP A 230 18.09 6.37 -9.94
C ASP A 230 17.16 5.16 -10.05
N GLN A 231 15.99 5.20 -9.39
CA GLN A 231 15.01 4.12 -9.38
C GLN A 231 14.05 4.20 -10.56
N ALA A 232 14.57 3.97 -11.77
CA ALA A 232 13.80 4.03 -13.02
C ALA A 232 12.75 2.91 -13.18
N HIS A 233 12.69 1.93 -12.27
CA HIS A 233 11.74 0.83 -12.37
C HIS A 233 10.30 1.29 -12.12
N VAL A 234 10.03 2.09 -11.08
CA VAL A 234 8.66 2.56 -10.79
C VAL A 234 8.10 3.40 -11.93
N ALA A 235 8.90 4.28 -12.50
CA ALA A 235 8.52 5.07 -13.68
C ALA A 235 8.13 4.18 -14.87
N ARG A 236 8.92 3.14 -15.17
CA ARG A 236 8.59 2.17 -16.23
C ARG A 236 7.25 1.46 -16.01
N TRP A 237 6.92 1.13 -14.77
CA TRP A 237 5.62 0.54 -14.44
C TRP A 237 4.48 1.53 -14.61
N ILE A 238 4.66 2.80 -14.22
CA ILE A 238 3.65 3.85 -14.44
C ILE A 238 3.43 4.06 -15.94
N ASP A 239 4.50 4.21 -16.73
CA ASP A 239 4.43 4.38 -18.18
C ASP A 239 3.70 3.21 -18.84
N TRP A 240 4.00 1.98 -18.41
CA TRP A 240 3.29 0.79 -18.87
C TRP A 240 1.79 0.86 -18.52
N MET A 241 1.43 1.26 -17.29
CA MET A 241 0.02 1.37 -16.91
C MET A 241 -0.75 2.41 -17.72
N VAL A 242 -0.07 3.50 -18.08
CA VAL A 242 -0.64 4.56 -18.90
C VAL A 242 -0.77 4.12 -20.37
N THR A 243 0.23 3.46 -20.94
CA THR A 243 0.36 3.27 -22.39
C THR A 243 -0.03 1.89 -22.91
N ALA A 244 -0.02 0.85 -22.08
CA ALA A 244 -0.22 -0.52 -22.54
C ALA A 244 -1.64 -0.76 -23.07
N ARG A 245 -1.79 -1.56 -24.13
CA ARG A 245 -3.09 -1.80 -24.77
C ARG A 245 -3.77 -3.05 -24.18
N PRO A 246 -5.09 -3.01 -23.91
CA PRO A 246 -5.93 -4.16 -23.61
C PRO A 246 -5.73 -5.34 -24.56
#